data_AF-A0A077AVR7-F1
#
_entry.id   AF-A0A077AVR7-F1
#
_cell.length_a   1.000
_cell.length_b   1.000
_cell.length_c   1.000
_cell.angle_alpha   90.00
_cell.angle_beta   90.00
_cell.angle_gamma   90.00
#
_symmetry.space_group_name_H-M   'P 1'
#
loop_
_entity.id
_entity.type
_entity.pdbx_description
1 polymer ?
#
loop_
_entity_poly.entity_id
_entity_poly.type
_entity_poly.pdbx_seq_one_letter_code
_entity_poly.pdbx_strand_id
1 'polypeptide(L)'
;MGMIKPSIWGRLVPLIMSHSVLIMGGVPSVSHAASINFEVLNKVSAKKTPLKIQVDSSAVIHDLRIVPGECRREKDSFDGEIYSVPVQILLEQESDESVELYSGELVSSPRYPQKPIEHSLYDIMLVGCD
;
A
#
# COMPACT_ATOMS: atom_id res chain seq x y z
N MET A 1 -3.78 -64.51 -30.83
CA MET A 1 -3.19 -65.12 -32.03
C MET A 1 -3.61 -64.28 -33.23
N GLY A 2 -2.63 -63.76 -33.97
CA GLY A 2 -2.85 -62.83 -35.08
C GLY A 2 -1.57 -62.04 -35.30
N MET A 3 -0.76 -62.50 -36.23
CA MET A 3 0.65 -62.18 -36.43
C MET A 3 0.79 -61.49 -37.79
N ILE A 4 1.92 -60.75 -37.99
CA ILE A 4 2.52 -60.35 -39.29
C ILE A 4 1.92 -59.03 -39.90
N LYS A 5 2.64 -58.01 -40.43
CA LYS A 5 3.94 -57.89 -41.16
C LYS A 5 4.53 -56.43 -41.05
N PRO A 6 5.77 -56.19 -41.53
CA PRO A 6 6.67 -55.09 -41.14
C PRO A 6 7.00 -54.09 -42.29
N SER A 7 8.11 -53.35 -42.10
CA SER A 7 8.83 -52.45 -43.03
C SER A 7 8.28 -51.02 -43.03
N ILE A 8 9.07 -49.94 -43.05
CA ILE A 8 10.20 -49.65 -43.94
C ILE A 8 11.18 -48.69 -43.23
N TRP A 9 12.47 -48.91 -43.51
CA TRP A 9 13.61 -48.03 -43.23
C TRP A 9 13.45 -46.66 -43.88
N GLY A 10 13.61 -45.58 -43.12
CA GLY A 10 13.74 -44.23 -43.64
C GLY A 10 14.60 -43.39 -42.72
N ARG A 11 15.91 -43.38 -42.97
CA ARG A 11 16.82 -42.34 -42.46
C ARG A 11 16.33 -41.00 -43.00
N LEU A 12 16.14 -40.00 -42.13
CA LEU A 12 16.31 -38.58 -42.48
C LEU A 12 16.66 -37.78 -41.22
N VAL A 13 17.51 -36.79 -41.46
CA VAL A 13 18.43 -36.08 -40.57
C VAL A 13 17.70 -35.12 -39.61
N PRO A 14 18.18 -34.89 -38.38
CA PRO A 14 17.63 -33.87 -37.50
C PRO A 14 18.05 -32.48 -38.01
N LEU A 15 17.11 -31.71 -38.57
CA LEU A 15 17.33 -30.31 -38.86
C LEU A 15 16.93 -29.50 -37.62
N ILE A 16 17.95 -29.22 -36.79
CA ILE A 16 17.87 -28.39 -35.59
C ILE A 16 17.55 -26.97 -36.04
N MET A 17 16.27 -26.59 -36.11
CA MET A 17 15.88 -25.19 -36.15
C MET A 17 15.91 -24.64 -34.72
N SER A 18 17.07 -24.08 -34.39
CA SER A 18 17.30 -23.22 -33.23
C SER A 18 16.31 -22.05 -33.25
N HIS A 19 15.18 -22.21 -32.56
CA HIS A 19 14.31 -21.09 -32.22
C HIS A 19 14.93 -20.40 -31.02
N SER A 20 15.69 -19.34 -31.29
CA SER A 20 16.09 -18.37 -30.28
C SER A 20 14.82 -17.76 -29.71
N VAL A 21 14.34 -18.28 -28.59
CA VAL A 21 13.31 -17.64 -27.78
C VAL A 21 13.96 -16.38 -27.21
N LEU A 22 13.64 -15.24 -27.84
CA LEU A 22 13.79 -13.93 -27.23
C LEU A 22 12.85 -13.92 -26.02
N ILE A 23 13.37 -14.29 -24.86
CA ILE A 23 12.79 -13.92 -23.58
C ILE A 23 12.97 -12.40 -23.52
N MET A 24 12.00 -11.66 -24.05
CA MET A 24 11.81 -10.28 -23.66
C MET A 24 11.47 -10.31 -22.17
N GLY A 25 12.52 -10.19 -21.35
CA GLY A 25 12.40 -9.91 -19.94
C GLY A 25 11.68 -8.58 -19.83
N GLY A 26 10.35 -8.66 -19.70
CA GLY A 26 9.56 -7.55 -19.21
C GLY A 26 10.13 -7.20 -17.85
N VAL A 27 10.85 -6.09 -17.80
CA VAL A 27 11.24 -5.46 -16.54
C VAL A 27 9.94 -5.30 -15.76
N PRO A 28 9.78 -5.92 -14.57
CA PRO A 28 8.60 -5.67 -13.77
C PRO A 28 8.59 -4.17 -13.51
N SER A 29 7.61 -3.48 -14.09
CA SER A 29 7.34 -2.09 -13.75
C SER A 29 7.07 -2.10 -12.24
N VAL A 30 8.03 -1.60 -11.48
CA VAL A 30 7.87 -1.38 -10.04
C VAL A 30 6.78 -0.32 -9.92
N SER A 31 5.52 -0.76 -9.84
CA SER A 31 4.42 0.09 -9.42
C SER A 31 4.75 0.47 -7.99
N HIS A 32 5.34 1.66 -7.80
CA HIS A 32 5.50 2.23 -6.48
C HIS A 32 4.10 2.30 -5.86
N ALA A 33 3.87 1.52 -4.81
CA ALA A 33 2.61 1.55 -4.09
C ALA A 33 2.42 2.96 -3.51
N ALA A 34 1.29 3.59 -3.82
CA ALA A 34 0.93 4.89 -3.28
C ALA A 34 0.98 4.84 -1.74
N SER A 35 1.47 5.91 -1.12
CA SER A 35 1.71 5.95 0.33
C SER A 35 1.05 7.17 0.96
N ILE A 36 0.51 6.98 2.15
CA ILE A 36 -0.12 8.02 2.95
C ILE A 36 0.82 8.36 4.09
N ASN A 37 1.18 9.63 4.17
CA ASN A 37 2.15 10.16 5.10
C ASN A 37 1.42 10.84 6.26
N PHE A 38 1.63 10.33 7.47
CA PHE A 38 1.18 10.91 8.73
C PHE A 38 2.37 11.44 9.53
N GLU A 39 2.09 12.37 10.43
CA GLU A 39 2.99 12.75 11.52
C GLU A 39 2.31 12.40 12.85
N VAL A 40 3.06 11.74 13.73
CA VAL A 40 2.59 11.31 15.05
C VAL A 40 3.37 12.06 16.12
N LEU A 41 2.68 12.88 16.90
CA LEU A 41 3.23 13.55 18.06
C LEU A 41 2.98 12.71 19.31
N ASN A 42 4.04 12.21 19.94
CA ASN A 42 3.95 11.61 21.26
C ASN A 42 3.90 12.73 22.32
N LYS A 43 2.77 12.87 23.02
CA LYS A 43 2.51 13.96 24.00
C LYS A 43 3.40 13.88 25.24
N VAL A 44 3.84 12.68 25.61
CA VAL A 44 4.68 12.45 26.80
C VAL A 44 6.13 12.90 26.54
N SER A 45 6.66 12.58 25.36
CA SER A 45 8.04 12.91 24.97
C SER A 45 8.16 14.20 24.16
N ALA A 46 7.03 14.81 23.77
CA ALA A 46 6.94 15.93 22.83
C ALA A 46 7.65 15.68 21.48
N LYS A 47 7.81 14.40 21.08
CA LYS A 47 8.53 14.00 19.87
C LYS A 47 7.55 13.74 18.72
N LYS A 48 7.82 14.37 17.57
CA LYS A 48 7.17 14.10 16.29
C LYS A 48 7.89 12.98 15.55
N THR A 49 7.14 12.02 15.02
CA THR A 49 7.67 10.88 14.27
C THR A 49 6.88 10.73 12.96
N PRO A 50 7.56 10.67 11.80
CA PRO A 50 6.87 10.39 10.54
C PRO A 50 6.39 8.93 10.50
N LEU A 51 5.18 8.74 10.00
CA LEU A 51 4.58 7.42 9.78
C LEU A 51 4.10 7.34 8.33
N LYS A 52 4.64 6.39 7.57
CA LYS A 52 4.19 6.10 6.21
C LYS A 52 3.41 4.80 6.19
N ILE A 53 2.20 4.83 5.65
CA ILE A 53 1.34 3.65 5.49
C ILE A 53 1.05 3.49 4.00
N GLN A 54 1.22 2.29 3.45
CA GLN A 54 0.84 2.05 2.05
C GLN A 54 -0.68 2.02 1.92
N VAL A 55 -1.21 2.42 0.76
CA VAL A 55 -2.64 2.25 0.45
C VAL A 55 -3.03 0.77 0.62
N ASP A 56 -4.23 0.53 1.14
CA ASP A 56 -4.78 -0.80 1.47
C ASP A 56 -4.00 -1.58 2.56
N SER A 57 -3.13 -0.90 3.31
CA SER A 57 -2.41 -1.47 4.45
C SER A 57 -2.80 -0.78 5.76
N SER A 58 -2.26 -1.27 6.87
CA SER A 58 -2.41 -0.64 8.18
C SER A 58 -1.06 -0.58 8.89
N ALA A 59 -0.93 0.34 9.85
CA ALA A 59 0.23 0.40 10.71
C ALA A 59 -0.19 0.35 12.18
N VAL A 60 0.64 -0.27 13.00
CA VAL A 60 0.43 -0.35 14.45
C VAL A 60 1.48 0.51 15.15
N ILE A 61 1.02 1.40 16.02
CA ILE A 61 1.86 2.18 16.93
C ILE A 61 1.44 1.84 18.34
N HIS A 62 2.30 1.10 19.05
CA HIS A 62 1.95 0.49 20.33
C HIS A 62 0.71 -0.41 20.20
N ASP A 63 -0.41 0.00 20.76
CA ASP A 63 -1.71 -0.66 20.76
C ASP A 63 -2.69 -0.02 19.78
N LEU A 64 -2.29 1.02 19.04
CA LEU A 64 -3.15 1.70 18.07
C LEU A 64 -2.91 1.17 16.66
N ARG A 65 -3.90 0.52 16.07
CA ARG A 65 -3.91 0.18 14.64
C ARG A 65 -4.58 1.31 13.85
N ILE A 66 -3.82 1.90 12.93
CA ILE A 66 -4.27 2.96 12.04
C ILE A 66 -4.53 2.34 10.67
N VAL A 67 -5.77 2.45 10.21
CA VAL A 67 -6.25 1.91 8.93
C VAL A 67 -6.71 3.08 8.05
N PRO A 68 -5.83 3.61 7.18
CA PRO A 68 -6.24 4.62 6.22
C PRO A 68 -6.96 4.00 5.02
N GLY A 69 -7.96 4.70 4.50
CA GLY A 69 -8.58 4.40 3.22
C GLY A 69 -7.89 5.11 2.06
N GLU A 70 -8.62 5.25 0.94
CA GLU A 70 -8.10 5.88 -0.28
C GLU A 70 -7.84 7.38 -0.08
N CYS A 71 -6.67 7.85 -0.50
CA CYS A 71 -6.34 9.26 -0.45
C CYS A 71 -6.92 10.03 -1.63
N ARG A 72 -7.60 11.13 -1.33
CA ARG A 72 -8.08 12.11 -2.29
C ARG A 72 -7.15 13.30 -2.32
N ARG A 73 -6.78 13.71 -3.53
CA ARG A 73 -5.91 14.85 -3.78
C ARG A 73 -6.67 15.88 -4.61
N GLU A 74 -6.73 17.09 -4.10
CA GLU A 74 -7.37 18.23 -4.74
C GLU A 74 -6.44 19.44 -4.73
N LYS A 75 -6.69 20.40 -5.60
CA LYS A 75 -6.01 21.69 -5.58
C LYS A 75 -6.92 22.76 -5.03
N ASP A 76 -6.38 23.62 -4.17
CA ASP A 76 -7.06 24.82 -3.71
C ASP A 76 -7.13 25.89 -4.82
N SER A 77 -7.78 27.01 -4.52
CA SER A 77 -7.95 28.13 -5.47
C SER A 77 -6.66 28.86 -5.87
N PHE A 78 -5.51 28.42 -5.37
CA PHE A 78 -4.18 28.99 -5.59
C PHE A 78 -3.14 27.90 -5.86
N ASP A 79 -3.57 26.74 -6.37
CA ASP A 79 -2.70 25.60 -6.71
C ASP A 79 -1.98 24.92 -5.53
N GLY A 80 -2.43 25.15 -4.29
CA GLY A 80 -1.96 24.39 -3.13
C GLY A 80 -2.59 23.00 -3.07
N GLU A 81 -1.79 21.97 -2.82
CA GLU A 81 -2.27 20.59 -2.70
C GLU A 81 -3.04 20.39 -1.39
N ILE A 82 -4.26 19.88 -1.48
CA ILE A 82 -5.10 19.46 -0.36
C ILE A 82 -5.20 17.93 -0.43
N TYR A 83 -4.95 17.29 0.72
CA TYR A 83 -5.09 15.85 0.87
C TYR A 83 -6.23 15.55 1.84
N SER A 84 -7.06 14.58 1.50
CA SER A 84 -8.14 14.08 2.35
C SER A 84 -8.09 12.56 2.38
N VAL A 85 -8.15 11.98 3.58
CA VAL A 85 -8.07 10.53 3.79
C VAL A 85 -9.10 10.13 4.85
N PRO A 86 -10.01 9.18 4.57
CA PRO A 86 -10.78 8.53 5.62
C PRO A 86 -9.86 7.61 6.44
N VAL A 87 -9.92 7.70 7.76
CA VAL A 87 -9.07 6.95 8.68
C VAL A 87 -9.93 6.29 9.76
N GLN A 88 -9.65 5.02 10.01
CA GLN A 88 -10.12 4.30 11.19
C GLN A 88 -8.93 4.05 12.13
N ILE A 89 -9.14 4.26 13.43
CA ILE A 89 -8.16 3.91 14.47
C ILE A 89 -8.81 2.95 15.44
N LEU A 90 -8.16 1.79 15.61
CA LEU A 90 -8.59 0.72 16.47
C LEU A 90 -7.57 0.56 17.61
N LEU A 91 -8.07 0.26 18.81
CA LEU A 91 -7.27 -0.19 19.94
C LEU A 91 -7.20 -1.71 19.90
N GLU A 92 -5.99 -2.22 19.74
CA GLU A 92 -5.67 -3.64 19.86
C GLU A 92 -5.69 -4.03 21.33
N GLN A 93 -6.42 -5.10 21.64
CA GLN A 93 -6.51 -5.65 22.98
C GLN A 93 -6.08 -7.12 22.95
N GLU A 94 -5.84 -7.71 24.12
CA GLU A 94 -5.57 -9.15 24.21
C GLU A 94 -6.80 -10.01 23.85
N SER A 95 -8.00 -9.41 23.83
CA SER A 95 -9.22 -10.03 23.33
C SER A 95 -9.26 -10.08 21.81
N ASP A 96 -10.05 -11.02 21.26
CA ASP A 96 -10.23 -11.17 19.80
C ASP A 96 -10.95 -9.98 19.13
N GLU A 97 -11.55 -9.07 19.90
CA GLU A 97 -12.25 -7.88 19.40
C GLU A 97 -11.44 -6.61 19.65
N SER A 98 -11.20 -5.84 18.58
CA SER A 98 -10.59 -4.51 18.62
C SER A 98 -11.64 -3.43 18.90
N VAL A 99 -11.28 -2.39 19.66
CA VAL A 99 -12.18 -1.27 19.96
C VAL A 99 -11.94 -0.11 19.00
N GLU A 100 -12.96 0.33 18.26
CA GLU A 100 -12.85 1.54 17.44
C GLU A 100 -12.76 2.79 18.32
N LEU A 101 -11.65 3.52 18.21
CA LEU A 101 -11.44 4.78 18.93
C LEU A 101 -11.82 5.99 18.08
N TYR A 102 -11.66 5.88 16.76
CA TYR A 102 -11.92 6.96 15.82
C TYR A 102 -12.29 6.40 14.45
N SER A 103 -13.27 7.03 13.81
CA SER A 103 -13.61 6.82 12.41
C SER A 103 -14.03 8.18 11.82
N GLY A 104 -13.33 8.64 10.79
CA GLY A 104 -13.57 9.96 10.23
C GLY A 104 -12.59 10.33 9.12
N GLU A 105 -12.64 11.58 8.68
CA GLU A 105 -11.78 12.10 7.62
C GLU A 105 -10.71 13.04 8.18
N LEU A 106 -9.46 12.83 7.78
CA LEU A 106 -8.36 13.73 8.02
C LEU A 106 -8.04 14.55 6.78
N VAL A 107 -7.82 15.84 6.98
CA VAL A 107 -7.52 16.79 5.89
C VAL A 107 -6.21 17.50 6.18
N SER A 108 -5.30 17.47 5.20
CA SER A 108 -4.08 18.26 5.15
C SER A 108 -4.25 19.38 4.14
N SER A 109 -4.11 20.62 4.58
CA SER A 109 -4.12 21.79 3.72
C SER A 109 -2.98 22.73 4.12
N PRO A 110 -2.29 23.36 3.16
CA PRO A 110 -1.27 24.37 3.46
C PRO A 110 -1.85 25.67 4.02
N ARG A 111 -3.17 25.89 3.87
CA ARG A 111 -3.83 27.17 4.22
C ARG A 111 -4.60 27.15 5.51
N TYR A 112 -5.20 26.00 5.82
CA TYR A 112 -6.09 25.86 6.96
C TYR A 112 -5.40 25.04 8.05
N PRO A 113 -5.58 25.42 9.33
CA PRO A 113 -5.08 24.61 10.44
C PRO A 113 -5.59 23.19 10.32
N GLN A 114 -4.67 22.24 10.41
CA GLN A 114 -5.00 20.82 10.43
C GLN A 114 -5.54 20.47 11.81
N LYS A 115 -6.65 19.72 11.85
CA LYS A 115 -7.16 19.17 13.10
C LYS A 115 -6.62 17.75 13.27
N PRO A 116 -5.73 17.49 14.25
CA PRO A 116 -5.25 16.14 14.49
C PRO A 116 -6.36 15.27 15.08
N ILE A 117 -6.20 13.95 14.97
CA ILE A 117 -6.92 13.01 15.82
C ILE A 117 -6.29 13.09 17.20
N GLU A 118 -7.07 13.54 18.17
CA GLU A 118 -6.63 13.68 19.56
C GLU A 118 -6.76 12.34 20.29
N HIS A 119 -5.64 11.76 20.68
CA HIS A 119 -5.58 10.63 21.60
C HIS A 119 -4.84 11.04 22.89
N SER A 120 -5.01 10.28 23.98
CA SER A 120 -4.39 10.60 25.28
C SER A 120 -2.86 10.66 25.22
N LEU A 121 -2.25 9.79 24.43
CA LEU A 121 -0.79 9.69 24.27
C LEU A 121 -0.26 10.29 22.97
N TYR A 122 -1.09 10.36 21.94
CA TYR A 122 -0.67 10.70 20.59
C TYR A 122 -1.59 11.76 19.98
N ASP A 123 -1.03 12.66 19.18
CA ASP A 123 -1.79 13.35 18.14
C ASP A 123 -1.34 12.82 16.79
N ILE A 124 -2.30 12.49 15.93
CA ILE A 124 -2.04 11.94 14.59
C ILE A 124 -2.58 12.94 13.58
N MET A 125 -1.72 13.37 12.65
CA MET A 125 -2.08 14.33 11.60
C MET A 125 -1.67 13.82 10.23
N LEU A 126 -2.52 14.08 9.23
CA LEU A 126 -2.22 13.80 7.83
C LEU A 126 -1.26 14.87 7.31
N VAL A 127 -0.15 14.45 6.70
CA VAL A 127 0.80 15.36 6.08
C VAL A 127 0.55 15.44 4.58
N GLY A 128 0.38 14.29 3.93
CA GLY A 128 0.05 14.22 2.50
C GLY A 128 0.10 12.80 1.95
N CYS A 129 -0.03 12.68 0.63
CA CYS A 129 -0.04 11.39 -0.06
C CYS A 129 0.89 11.43 -1.28
N ASP A 130 1.51 10.28 -1.57
CA ASP A 130 2.38 10.06 -2.72
C ASP A 130 1.57 9.58 -3.95
#